data_AF-A0A1H8TC23-F1
#
_entry.id   AF-A0A1H8TC23-F1
#
_cell.length_a   1.000
_cell.length_b   1.000
_cell.length_c   1.000
_cell.angle_alpha   90.00
_cell.angle_beta   90.00
_cell.angle_gamma   90.00
#
_symmetry.space_group_name_H-M   'P 1'
#
loop_
_entity.id
_entity.type
_entity.pdbx_description
1 polymer ?
#
loop_
_entity_poly.entity_id
_entity_poly.type
_entity_poly.pdbx_seq_one_letter_code
_entity_poly.pdbx_strand_id
1 'polypeptide(L)' 'MTKKSLMQRFDFLTIKQGTVRTFNKEIYEVKASLVVKNVQTHTLKKVEDIYYDIRTVKDKHGKVIAKRKSPNQELFIL' A
#
# COMPACT_ATOMS: atom_id res chain seq x y z
N MET A 1 12.93 -12.36 -18.29
CA MET A 1 11.91 -11.56 -17.58
C MET A 1 11.62 -12.22 -16.24
N THR A 2 12.01 -11.61 -15.12
CA THR A 2 11.66 -12.14 -13.79
C THR A 2 10.14 -12.02 -13.62
N LYS A 3 9.47 -13.16 -13.40
CA LYS A 3 8.01 -13.22 -13.23
C LYS A 3 7.67 -12.43 -11.96
N LYS A 4 6.97 -11.31 -12.07
CA LYS A 4 6.56 -10.53 -10.89
C LYS A 4 5.56 -11.33 -10.09
N SER A 5 5.86 -11.59 -8.83
CA SER A 5 4.97 -12.29 -7.91
C SER A 5 3.81 -11.38 -7.50
N LEU A 6 2.61 -11.94 -7.45
CA LEU A 6 1.44 -11.30 -6.89
C LEU A 6 1.66 -11.09 -5.38
N MET A 7 1.37 -9.90 -4.86
CA MET A 7 1.27 -9.67 -3.41
C MET A 7 -0.12 -10.11 -2.96
N GLN A 8 -0.24 -11.00 -1.97
CA GLN A 8 -1.58 -11.37 -1.49
C GLN A 8 -2.26 -10.16 -0.87
N ARG A 9 -3.59 -10.17 -0.92
CA ARG A 9 -4.40 -9.08 -0.41
C ARG A 9 -4.04 -8.82 1.06
N PHE A 10 -3.69 -7.57 1.35
CA PHE A 10 -3.30 -7.09 2.67
C PHE A 10 -1.96 -7.61 3.24
N ASP A 11 -1.15 -8.35 2.48
CA ASP A 11 0.19 -8.79 2.96
C ASP A 11 1.09 -7.63 3.40
N PHE A 12 0.94 -6.46 2.77
CA PHE A 12 1.70 -5.27 3.14
C PHE A 12 1.42 -4.75 4.56
N LEU A 13 0.40 -5.25 5.24
CA LEU A 13 0.14 -4.92 6.65
C LEU A 13 1.11 -5.60 7.62
N THR A 14 1.81 -6.65 7.16
CA THR A 14 2.89 -7.28 7.92
C THR A 14 4.13 -6.38 8.04
N ILE A 15 4.20 -5.32 7.24
CA ILE A 15 5.28 -4.34 7.28
C ILE A 15 5.11 -3.51 8.56
N LYS A 16 5.99 -3.73 9.54
CA LYS A 16 5.96 -3.01 10.84
C LYS A 16 5.91 -1.49 10.70
N GLN A 17 6.61 -0.95 9.71
CA GLN A 17 6.69 0.48 9.43
C GLN A 17 6.79 0.66 7.92
N GLY A 18 5.81 1.30 7.31
CA GLY A 18 5.73 1.47 5.86
C GLY A 18 4.63 2.44 5.48
N THR A 19 4.59 2.82 4.22
CA THR A 19 3.56 3.71 3.67
C THR A 19 2.96 3.12 2.42
N VAL A 20 1.69 3.43 2.18
CA VAL A 20 1.04 3.21 0.90
C VAL A 20 0.73 4.55 0.28
N ARG A 21 0.94 4.66 -1.03
CA ARG A 21 0.58 5.84 -1.81
C ARG A 21 -0.47 5.43 -2.82
N THR A 22 -1.53 6.22 -2.90
CA THR A 22 -2.67 5.99 -3.81
C THR A 22 -2.46 6.67 -5.17
N PHE A 23 -3.33 6.36 -6.14
CA PHE A 23 -3.31 6.99 -7.46
C PHE A 23 -3.57 8.50 -7.42
N ASN A 24 -4.43 8.98 -6.50
CA ASN A 24 -4.69 10.40 -6.24
C ASN A 24 -3.55 11.10 -5.46
N LYS A 25 -2.44 10.40 -5.21
CA LYS A 25 -1.23 10.89 -4.53
C LYS A 25 -1.36 11.08 -3.02
N GLU A 26 -2.45 10.66 -2.40
CA GLU A 26 -2.51 10.57 -0.93
C GLU A 26 -1.51 9.55 -0.41
N ILE A 27 -1.02 9.79 0.81
CA ILE A 27 -0.04 8.95 1.48
C ILE A 27 -0.63 8.52 2.81
N TYR A 28 -0.59 7.22 3.06
CA TYR A 28 -1.06 6.64 4.30
C TYR A 28 0.05 5.83 4.98
N GLU A 29 0.21 6.02 6.27
CA GLU A 29 1.01 5.16 7.13
C GLU A 29 0.27 3.85 7.36
N VAL A 30 0.96 2.74 7.14
CA VAL A 30 0.46 1.41 7.52
C VAL A 30 0.52 1.30 9.04
N LYS A 31 -0.61 0.97 9.66
CA LYS A 31 -0.69 0.69 11.09
C LYS A 31 -1.01 -0.79 11.29
N ALA A 32 -0.67 -1.30 12.48
CA ALA A 32 -1.21 -2.59 12.91
C ALA A 32 -2.75 -2.53 12.94
N SER A 33 -3.42 -3.66 12.69
CA SER A 33 -4.88 -3.82 12.80
C SER A 33 -5.73 -3.31 11.62
N LEU A 34 -5.38 -3.66 10.37
CA LEU A 34 -6.21 -3.43 9.17
C LEU A 34 -6.64 -1.96 8.92
N VAL A 35 -5.91 -1.01 9.50
CA VAL A 35 -6.16 0.42 9.33
C VAL A 35 -4.92 1.13 8.81
N VAL A 36 -5.15 2.26 8.15
CA VAL A 36 -4.09 3.16 7.70
C VAL A 36 -4.40 4.58 8.17
N LYS A 37 -3.36 5.38 8.37
CA LYS A 37 -3.51 6.79 8.77
C LYS A 37 -3.04 7.70 7.65
N ASN A 38 -3.90 8.59 7.16
CA ASN A 38 -3.48 9.60 6.18
C ASN A 38 -2.44 10.54 6.82
N VAL A 39 -1.32 10.77 6.12
CA VAL A 39 -0.20 11.58 6.65
C VAL A 39 -0.57 13.07 6.75
N GLN A 40 -1.41 13.58 5.85
CA GLN A 40 -1.79 14.99 5.79
C GLN A 40 -2.97 15.31 6.70
N THR A 41 -4.05 14.53 6.63
CA THR A 41 -5.29 14.80 7.37
C THR A 41 -5.33 14.14 8.73
N HIS A 42 -4.40 13.22 9.02
CA HIS A 42 -4.38 12.38 10.21
C HIS A 42 -5.62 11.49 10.43
N THR A 43 -6.51 11.40 9.44
CA THR A 43 -7.70 10.52 9.48
C THR A 43 -7.30 9.06 9.38
N LEU A 44 -7.95 8.21 10.18
CA LEU A 44 -7.87 6.76 10.04
C LEU A 44 -8.87 6.27 8.99
N LYS A 45 -8.44 5.36 8.12
CA LYS A 45 -9.30 4.64 7.18
C LYS A 45 -9.06 3.15 7.31
N LYS A 46 -10.06 2.33 6.99
CA LYS A 46 -9.82 0.90 6.87
C LYS A 46 -9.01 0.63 5.61
N VAL A 47 -8.19 -0.41 5.65
CA VAL A 47 -7.39 -0.80 4.48
C VAL A 47 -8.28 -1.20 3.31
N GLU A 48 -9.43 -1.81 3.58
CA GLU A 48 -10.41 -2.19 2.55
C GLU A 48 -10.93 -1.00 1.75
N ASP A 49 -11.17 0.15 2.42
CA ASP A 49 -11.72 1.36 1.80
C ASP A 49 -10.79 1.96 0.74
N ILE A 50 -9.48 1.78 0.92
CA ILE A 50 -8.47 2.35 0.03
C ILE A 50 -7.76 1.29 -0.81
N TYR A 51 -8.11 0.01 -0.67
CA TYR A 51 -7.27 -1.09 -1.17
C TYR A 51 -6.99 -0.97 -2.66
N TYR A 52 -8.00 -0.67 -3.49
CA TYR A 52 -7.85 -0.54 -4.95
C TYR A 52 -7.26 0.82 -5.38
N ASP A 53 -7.27 1.81 -4.49
CA ASP A 53 -6.64 3.10 -4.75
C ASP A 53 -5.12 3.05 -4.58
N ILE A 54 -4.59 2.06 -3.85
CA ILE A 54 -3.15 1.91 -3.62
C ILE A 54 -2.40 1.72 -4.94
N ARG A 55 -1.45 2.61 -5.22
CA ARG A 55 -0.55 2.53 -6.38
C ARG A 55 0.79 1.90 -6.02
N THR A 56 1.35 2.24 -4.86
CA THR A 56 2.65 1.72 -4.41
C THR A 56 2.66 1.46 -2.91
N VAL A 57 3.34 0.39 -2.51
CA VAL A 57 3.69 0.08 -1.13
C VAL A 57 5.17 0.35 -0.94
N LYS A 58 5.52 1.07 0.13
CA LYS A 58 6.90 1.36 0.53
C LYS A 58 7.20 0.80 1.92
N ASP A 59 8.41 0.32 2.09
CA ASP A 59 8.93 -0.07 3.40
C ASP A 59 9.35 1.16 4.23
N LYS A 60 9.88 0.92 5.44
CA LYS A 60 10.38 1.94 6.38
C LYS A 60 11.52 2.80 5.82
N HIS A 61 12.23 2.31 4.80
CA HIS A 61 13.32 3.02 4.15
C HIS A 61 12.86 3.81 2.92
N GLY A 62 11.56 3.77 2.61
CA GLY A 62 10.98 4.43 1.44
C GLY A 62 11.18 3.66 0.13
N LYS A 63 11.74 2.44 0.17
CA LYS A 63 11.89 1.57 -1.00
C LYS A 63 10.53 1.04 -1.42
N VAL A 64 10.21 1.11 -2.71
CA VAL A 64 8.98 0.54 -3.25
C VAL A 64 9.12 -0.98 -3.33
N ILE A 65 8.30 -1.70 -2.58
CA ILE A 65 8.34 -3.18 -2.53
C ILE A 65 7.20 -3.83 -3.31
N ALA A 66 6.13 -3.07 -3.58
CA ALA A 66 5.05 -3.51 -4.44
C ALA A 66 4.40 -2.34 -5.16
N LYS A 67 3.86 -2.62 -6.34
CA LYS A 67 3.24 -1.62 -7.20
C LYS A 67 2.06 -2.18 -7.97
N ARG A 68 1.00 -1.39 -8.05
CA ARG A 68 -0.14 -1.59 -8.92
C ARG A 68 -0.01 -0.65 -10.12
N LYS A 69 -0.25 -1.16 -11.34
CA LYS A 69 -0.12 -0.36 -12.57
C LYS A 69 -1.41 0.42 -12.88
N SER A 70 -2.58 -0.16 -12.61
CA SER A 70 -3.89 0.46 -12.79
C SER A 70 -4.86 0.04 -11.67
N PRO A 71 -5.90 0.83 -11.34
CA PRO A 71 -6.82 0.52 -10.24
C PRO A 71 -7.48 -0.87 -10.31
N ASN A 72 -7.71 -1.37 -11.54
CA ASN A 72 -8.37 -2.65 -11.80
C ASN A 72 -7.40 -3.85 -11.82
N GLN A 73 -6.17 -3.67 -11.37
CA GLN A 73 -5.16 -4.72 -11.29
C GLN A 73 -4.74 -4.98 -9.86
N GLU A 74 -4.06 -6.11 -9.64
CA GLU A 74 -3.52 -6.42 -8.33
C GLU A 74 -2.17 -5.73 -8.05
N LEU A 75 -1.75 -5.80 -6.78
CA LEU A 75 -0.41 -5.40 -6.37
C LEU A 75 0.60 -6.49 -6.74
N PHE A 76 1.69 -6.09 -7.41
CA PHE A 76 2.79 -6.99 -7.73
C PHE A 76 4.04 -6.59 -6.95
N ILE A 77 4.72 -7.60 -6.39
CA ILE A 77 6.01 -7.46 -5.71
C ILE A 77 7.06 -7.01 -6.74
N LEU A 78 7.95 -6.11 -6.30
CA LEU A 78 9.06 -5.57 -7.10
C LEU A 78 10.41 -6.17 -6.70
#